data_AF-A0AAV9I488-F1
#
_entry.id   AF-A0AAV9I488-F1
#
_cell.length_a   1.000
_cell.length_b   1.000
_cell.length_c   1.000
_cell.angle_alpha   90.00
_cell.angle_beta   90.00
_cell.angle_gamma   90.00
#
_symmetry.space_group_name_H-M   'P 1'
#
loop_
_entity.id
_entity.type
_entity.pdbx_description
1 polymer ?
#
loop_
_entity_poly.entity_id
_entity_poly.type
_entity_poly.pdbx_seq_one_letter_code
_entity_poly.pdbx_strand_id
1 'polypeptide(L)'
;MKLSKPKVIVIGGPTGVGKTRISIQLAKLLDGEIISADSVQVYRKLDVGSNKPSVEERDGVVHHLIDIVEPSYEFSAGEFFQRARKATDSILDRGKVPIVVGGTSMYVRWYIYGLPATKPCTDSVADRVSRQLEELDGNWDLAIKVLEQIDPVRATKICRNDWYRLRRALEIYYSTGKPLSELPLQGGAPKNIPLDITFGDLDYDFRCFFLVAPRKELNRLIDRRCERMIAEDGLLKEVFELLYNGELSKDSSAGRAIGYRQTIEYLSIQETITVDHFMNYLRDFQNASRQYARRQLQWYRGESLFHWIPVATFPNVISHVDPIQYILHWYAASPKEYEESIRRRIDSAIREASWNQGKEMKTYTSRVELSQEQIESIVQESQYFQSKWRKCLREQK
;
A
#
# COMPACT_ATOMS: atom_id res chain seq x y z
N MET A 1 -0.33 15.00 -36.57
CA MET A 1 -1.28 14.67 -35.47
C MET A 1 -0.46 14.05 -34.35
N LYS A 2 -0.50 14.57 -33.11
CA LYS A 2 0.04 13.80 -31.96
C LYS A 2 -0.80 12.53 -31.86
N LEU A 3 -0.18 11.34 -31.94
CA LEU A 3 -0.89 10.09 -31.67
C LEU A 3 -1.58 10.18 -30.30
N SER A 4 -2.81 9.69 -30.20
CA SER A 4 -3.51 9.61 -28.91
C SER A 4 -2.73 8.72 -27.96
N LYS A 5 -2.43 9.22 -26.76
CA LYS A 5 -1.70 8.43 -25.75
C LYS A 5 -2.54 7.20 -25.35
N PRO A 6 -1.92 6.04 -25.11
CA PRO A 6 -2.65 4.86 -24.67
C PRO A 6 -3.32 5.11 -23.31
N LYS A 7 -4.53 4.57 -23.13
CA LYS A 7 -5.31 4.69 -21.91
C LYS A 7 -4.86 3.66 -20.86
N VAL A 8 -4.76 4.11 -19.61
CA VAL A 8 -4.44 3.24 -18.46
C VAL A 8 -5.43 3.52 -17.35
N ILE A 9 -6.08 2.49 -16.82
CA ILE A 9 -6.97 2.62 -15.66
C ILE A 9 -6.13 2.48 -14.39
N VAL A 10 -6.35 3.35 -13.41
CA VAL A 10 -5.72 3.29 -12.09
C VAL A 10 -6.80 3.29 -11.02
N ILE A 11 -6.84 2.23 -10.21
CA ILE A 11 -7.80 2.05 -9.12
C ILE A 11 -7.06 2.08 -7.78
N GLY A 12 -7.21 3.19 -7.07
CA GLY A 12 -6.82 3.36 -5.68
C GLY A 12 -7.99 3.11 -4.73
N GLY A 13 -7.69 3.00 -3.44
CA GLY A 13 -8.70 2.84 -2.39
C GLY A 13 -8.10 2.23 -1.13
N PRO A 14 -8.71 2.46 0.05
CA PRO A 14 -8.21 1.89 1.29
C PRO A 14 -8.27 0.36 1.28
N THR A 15 -7.49 -0.30 2.13
CA THR A 15 -7.66 -1.74 2.37
C THR A 15 -9.08 -2.05 2.86
N GLY A 16 -9.68 -3.16 2.40
CA GLY A 16 -11.04 -3.56 2.75
C GLY A 16 -12.17 -2.98 1.88
N VAL A 17 -11.90 -2.03 0.97
CA VAL A 17 -12.95 -1.36 0.15
C VAL A 17 -13.45 -2.18 -1.05
N GLY A 18 -12.89 -3.37 -1.31
CA GLY A 18 -13.31 -4.22 -2.43
C GLY A 18 -12.67 -3.92 -3.79
N LYS A 19 -11.44 -3.36 -3.82
CA LYS A 19 -10.68 -3.09 -5.07
C LYS A 19 -10.60 -4.30 -6.00
N THR A 20 -10.19 -5.46 -5.46
CA THR A 20 -9.99 -6.71 -6.21
C THR A 20 -11.24 -7.13 -6.99
N ARG A 21 -12.41 -7.13 -6.33
CA ARG A 21 -13.69 -7.49 -6.97
C ARG A 21 -14.00 -6.58 -8.16
N ILE A 22 -13.88 -5.26 -7.96
CA ILE A 22 -14.19 -4.27 -9.01
C ILE A 22 -13.18 -4.37 -10.16
N SER A 23 -11.90 -4.56 -9.87
CA SER A 23 -10.88 -4.66 -10.92
C SER A 23 -11.02 -5.90 -11.79
N ILE A 24 -11.36 -7.05 -11.20
CA ILE A 24 -11.58 -8.29 -11.96
C ILE A 24 -12.80 -8.15 -12.88
N GLN A 25 -13.90 -7.59 -12.37
CA GLN A 25 -15.09 -7.35 -13.19
C GLN A 25 -14.81 -6.38 -14.35
N LEU A 26 -14.04 -5.31 -14.10
CA LEU A 26 -13.61 -4.38 -15.14
C LEU A 26 -12.68 -5.04 -16.17
N ALA A 27 -11.72 -5.85 -15.72
CA ALA A 27 -10.81 -6.57 -16.61
C ALA A 27 -11.58 -7.48 -17.58
N LYS A 28 -12.60 -8.20 -17.09
CA LYS A 28 -13.46 -9.02 -17.94
C LYS A 28 -14.25 -8.21 -18.98
N LEU A 29 -14.78 -7.05 -18.59
CA LEU A 29 -15.57 -6.19 -19.48
C LEU A 29 -14.73 -5.47 -20.53
N LEU A 30 -13.44 -5.26 -20.27
CA LEU A 30 -12.54 -4.47 -21.11
C LEU A 30 -11.46 -5.29 -21.82
N ASP A 31 -11.50 -6.63 -21.71
CA ASP A 31 -10.38 -7.52 -22.09
C ASP A 31 -9.03 -7.00 -21.53
N GLY A 32 -9.06 -6.66 -20.24
CA GLY A 32 -7.97 -6.05 -19.51
C GLY A 32 -7.14 -7.05 -18.71
N GLU A 33 -5.96 -6.59 -18.29
CA GLU A 33 -5.08 -7.31 -17.37
C GLU A 33 -4.72 -6.40 -16.19
N ILE A 34 -4.56 -7.00 -15.00
CA ILE A 34 -4.37 -6.26 -13.75
C ILE A 34 -2.89 -6.19 -13.42
N ILE A 35 -2.40 -5.01 -13.05
CA ILE A 35 -1.05 -4.81 -12.48
C ILE A 35 -1.22 -4.49 -11.00
N SER A 36 -0.73 -5.36 -10.12
CA SER A 36 -0.82 -5.13 -8.67
C SER A 36 0.17 -4.06 -8.21
N ALA A 37 -0.35 -2.98 -7.63
CA ALA A 37 0.39 -1.91 -6.97
C ALA A 37 0.33 -2.05 -5.43
N ASP A 38 0.68 -3.24 -4.95
CA ASP A 38 0.75 -3.60 -3.53
C ASP A 38 2.17 -4.03 -3.16
N SER A 39 2.75 -3.46 -2.11
CA SER A 39 4.13 -3.74 -1.71
C SER A 39 4.32 -5.10 -1.05
N VAL A 40 3.24 -5.82 -0.71
CA VAL A 40 3.31 -7.12 -0.03
C VAL A 40 2.96 -8.26 -0.99
N GLN A 41 2.00 -8.06 -1.90
CA GLN A 41 1.59 -9.12 -2.85
C GLN A 41 2.68 -9.52 -3.85
N VAL A 42 3.74 -8.73 -3.97
CA VAL A 42 4.94 -9.07 -4.77
C VAL A 42 5.67 -10.30 -4.24
N TYR A 43 5.56 -10.58 -2.94
CA TYR A 43 6.26 -11.68 -2.28
C TYR A 43 5.52 -13.01 -2.46
N ARG A 44 6.26 -14.04 -2.87
CA ARG A 44 5.82 -15.44 -2.88
C ARG A 44 5.47 -15.90 -1.47
N LYS A 45 4.53 -16.83 -1.34
CA LYS A 45 4.10 -17.47 -0.08
C LYS A 45 3.47 -16.54 0.97
N LEU A 46 3.47 -15.23 0.74
CA LEU A 46 2.79 -14.24 1.56
C LEU A 46 1.36 -14.04 1.01
N ASP A 47 0.49 -15.03 1.17
CA ASP A 47 -0.81 -15.09 0.53
C ASP A 47 -1.91 -14.54 1.44
N VAL A 48 -2.00 -15.08 2.66
CA VAL A 48 -3.04 -14.76 3.64
C VAL A 48 -2.86 -13.35 4.15
N GLY A 49 -1.70 -13.03 4.74
CA GLY A 49 -1.48 -11.71 5.35
C GLY A 49 -1.52 -10.54 4.36
N SER A 50 -1.27 -10.82 3.07
CA SER A 50 -1.33 -9.81 2.01
C SER A 50 -2.70 -9.70 1.32
N ASN A 51 -3.65 -10.58 1.68
CA ASN A 51 -4.95 -10.72 1.02
C ASN A 51 -4.79 -10.85 -0.50
N LYS A 52 -3.84 -11.70 -0.92
CA LYS A 52 -3.57 -11.96 -2.33
C LYS A 52 -4.78 -12.65 -2.96
N PRO A 53 -5.24 -12.22 -4.14
CA PRO A 53 -6.35 -12.91 -4.79
C PRO A 53 -5.96 -14.35 -5.13
N SER A 54 -6.76 -15.32 -4.72
CA SER A 54 -6.57 -16.73 -5.08
C SER A 54 -6.74 -16.94 -6.59
N VAL A 55 -6.33 -18.10 -7.12
CA VAL A 55 -6.50 -18.40 -8.55
C VAL A 55 -7.99 -18.39 -8.93
N GLU A 56 -8.84 -18.89 -8.05
CA GLU A 56 -10.29 -18.92 -8.19
C GLU A 56 -10.87 -17.50 -8.15
N GLU A 57 -10.43 -16.66 -7.20
CA GLU A 57 -10.85 -15.26 -7.14
C GLU A 57 -10.42 -14.47 -8.38
N ARG A 58 -9.23 -14.74 -8.92
CA ARG A 58 -8.74 -14.09 -10.16
C ARG A 58 -9.62 -14.42 -11.37
N ASP A 59 -10.32 -15.56 -11.35
CA ASP A 59 -11.38 -15.91 -12.31
C ASP A 59 -10.92 -15.73 -13.78
N GLY A 60 -9.74 -16.28 -14.06
CA GLY A 60 -9.07 -16.24 -15.36
C GLY A 60 -8.37 -14.93 -15.73
N VAL A 61 -8.52 -13.86 -14.93
CA VAL A 61 -7.87 -12.57 -15.20
C VAL A 61 -6.39 -12.61 -14.83
N VAL A 62 -5.54 -12.25 -15.79
CA VAL A 62 -4.09 -12.16 -15.59
C VAL A 62 -3.75 -11.05 -14.61
N HIS A 63 -2.97 -11.37 -13.59
CA HIS A 63 -2.43 -10.44 -12.61
C HIS A 63 -0.90 -10.39 -12.72
N HIS A 64 -0.36 -9.21 -12.99
CA HIS A 64 1.06 -8.91 -13.03
C HIS A 64 1.54 -8.42 -11.67
N LEU A 65 2.83 -8.63 -11.38
CA LEU A 65 3.51 -8.21 -10.14
C LEU A 65 2.97 -8.84 -8.85
N ILE A 66 2.43 -10.05 -8.97
CA ILE A 66 2.12 -10.93 -7.84
C ILE A 66 3.10 -12.11 -7.90
N ASP A 67 3.63 -12.55 -6.76
CA ASP A 67 4.55 -13.69 -6.66
C ASP A 67 5.85 -13.56 -7.50
N ILE A 68 6.40 -12.34 -7.56
CA ILE A 68 7.55 -12.02 -8.41
C ILE A 68 8.90 -12.05 -7.70
N VAL A 69 8.92 -12.11 -6.37
CA VAL A 69 10.13 -12.15 -5.54
C VAL A 69 9.95 -13.03 -4.30
N GLU A 70 11.05 -13.53 -3.73
CA GLU A 70 11.05 -14.30 -2.48
C GLU A 70 10.87 -13.39 -1.26
N PRO A 71 10.36 -13.89 -0.11
CA PRO A 71 10.15 -13.09 1.10
C PRO A 71 11.40 -12.39 1.64
N SER A 72 12.59 -12.94 1.38
CA SER A 72 13.88 -12.38 1.80
C SER A 72 14.40 -11.26 0.88
N TYR A 73 13.77 -11.05 -0.27
CA TYR A 73 14.18 -10.03 -1.24
C TYR A 73 13.71 -8.64 -0.81
N GLU A 74 14.56 -7.61 -0.93
CA GLU A 74 14.17 -6.23 -0.62
C GLU A 74 13.59 -5.54 -1.86
N PHE A 75 12.26 -5.56 -2.00
CA PHE A 75 11.58 -4.99 -3.17
C PHE A 75 11.34 -3.48 -3.03
N SER A 76 11.91 -2.70 -3.95
CA SER A 76 11.84 -1.24 -3.89
C SER A 76 10.72 -0.63 -4.75
N ALA A 77 10.33 0.59 -4.40
CA ALA A 77 9.37 1.37 -5.19
C ALA A 77 9.90 1.78 -6.58
N GLY A 78 11.22 1.88 -6.73
CA GLY A 78 11.85 2.11 -8.05
C GLY A 78 11.76 0.87 -8.94
N GLU A 79 11.94 -0.31 -8.34
CA GLU A 79 11.78 -1.58 -9.04
C GLU A 79 10.33 -1.85 -9.42
N PHE A 80 9.38 -1.53 -8.53
CA PHE A 80 7.95 -1.51 -8.87
C PHE A 80 7.68 -0.65 -10.10
N PHE A 81 8.16 0.59 -10.13
CA PHE A 81 7.94 1.51 -11.25
C PHE A 81 8.40 0.88 -12.58
N GLN A 82 9.63 0.36 -12.64
CA GLN A 82 10.18 -0.24 -13.83
C GLN A 82 9.40 -1.47 -14.29
N ARG A 83 9.12 -2.40 -13.37
CA ARG A 83 8.39 -3.64 -13.69
C ARG A 83 6.93 -3.35 -14.07
N ALA A 84 6.27 -2.40 -13.41
CA ALA A 84 4.90 -1.99 -13.72
C ALA A 84 4.80 -1.33 -15.09
N ARG A 85 5.72 -0.40 -15.44
CA ARG A 85 5.78 0.22 -16.77
C ARG A 85 5.97 -0.83 -17.87
N LYS A 86 6.92 -1.75 -17.68
CA LYS A 86 7.13 -2.86 -18.62
C LYS A 86 5.89 -3.75 -18.78
N ALA A 87 5.19 -4.05 -17.69
CA ALA A 87 3.93 -4.80 -17.76
C ALA A 87 2.85 -4.02 -18.53
N THR A 88 2.72 -2.71 -18.29
CA THR A 88 1.80 -1.83 -19.02
C THR A 88 2.06 -1.87 -20.52
N ASP A 89 3.30 -1.67 -20.95
CA ASP A 89 3.66 -1.68 -22.37
C ASP A 89 3.36 -3.06 -22.98
N SER A 90 3.71 -4.13 -22.28
CA SER A 90 3.41 -5.50 -22.73
C SER A 90 1.91 -5.77 -22.90
N ILE A 91 1.07 -5.26 -22.00
CA ILE A 91 -0.40 -5.38 -22.10
C ILE A 91 -0.92 -4.59 -23.30
N LEU A 92 -0.42 -3.36 -23.50
CA LEU A 92 -0.79 -2.51 -24.62
C LEU A 92 -0.39 -3.10 -25.97
N ASP A 93 0.80 -3.72 -26.05
CA ASP A 93 1.28 -4.41 -27.26
C ASP A 93 0.40 -5.60 -27.65
N ARG A 94 -0.30 -6.21 -26.68
CA ARG A 94 -1.32 -7.25 -26.92
C ARG A 94 -2.70 -6.69 -27.28
N GLY A 95 -2.85 -5.36 -27.35
CA GLY A 95 -4.13 -4.69 -27.61
C GLY A 95 -5.10 -4.69 -26.43
N LYS A 96 -4.63 -5.03 -25.23
CA LYS A 96 -5.44 -5.15 -24.02
C LYS A 96 -5.41 -3.90 -23.16
N VAL A 97 -6.30 -3.81 -22.18
CA VAL A 97 -6.41 -2.65 -21.27
C VAL A 97 -5.60 -2.86 -19.99
N PRO A 98 -4.57 -2.03 -19.71
CA PRO A 98 -3.84 -2.09 -18.43
C PRO A 98 -4.68 -1.49 -17.29
N ILE A 99 -4.88 -2.27 -16.23
CA ILE A 99 -5.61 -1.84 -15.02
C ILE A 99 -4.67 -1.94 -13.82
N VAL A 100 -4.15 -0.80 -13.36
CA VAL A 100 -3.28 -0.74 -12.18
C VAL A 100 -4.13 -0.64 -10.92
N VAL A 101 -3.98 -1.59 -10.00
CA VAL A 101 -4.84 -1.70 -8.81
C VAL A 101 -3.97 -1.82 -7.58
N GLY A 102 -4.17 -0.97 -6.57
CA GLY A 102 -3.36 -1.12 -5.36
C GLY A 102 -3.69 -0.23 -4.18
N GLY A 103 -3.13 -0.63 -3.05
CA GLY A 103 -3.17 0.13 -1.79
C GLY A 103 -1.92 0.95 -1.52
N THR A 104 -0.81 0.70 -2.21
CA THR A 104 0.46 1.36 -1.91
C THR A 104 0.50 2.73 -2.59
N SER A 105 0.04 3.77 -1.88
CA SER A 105 -0.09 5.12 -2.42
C SER A 105 1.17 5.66 -3.10
N MET A 106 2.36 5.35 -2.56
CA MET A 106 3.63 5.77 -3.15
C MET A 106 3.92 5.09 -4.49
N TYR A 107 3.61 3.79 -4.62
CA TYR A 107 3.75 3.04 -5.87
C TYR A 107 2.88 3.64 -6.95
N VAL A 108 1.59 3.83 -6.65
CA VAL A 108 0.63 4.44 -7.57
C VAL A 108 1.06 5.85 -7.99
N ARG A 109 1.51 6.68 -7.04
CA ARG A 109 1.98 8.04 -7.32
C ARG A 109 3.17 8.04 -8.29
N TRP A 110 4.21 7.25 -8.02
CA TRP A 110 5.37 7.19 -8.90
C TRP A 110 5.07 6.52 -10.23
N TYR A 111 4.14 5.58 -10.27
CA TYR A 111 3.64 5.04 -11.52
C TYR A 111 2.93 6.10 -12.36
N ILE A 112 2.16 7.02 -11.78
CA ILE A 112 1.49 8.07 -12.57
C ILE A 112 2.47 9.16 -12.99
N TYR A 113 3.16 9.77 -12.02
CA TYR A 113 3.94 11.01 -12.23
C TYR A 113 5.43 10.76 -12.54
N GLY A 114 5.88 9.51 -12.48
CA GLY A 114 7.26 9.12 -12.68
C GLY A 114 8.07 8.94 -11.40
N LEU A 115 9.17 8.20 -11.53
CA LEU A 115 10.15 7.98 -10.46
C LEU A 115 11.06 9.22 -10.33
N PRO A 116 11.38 9.70 -9.11
CA PRO A 116 12.44 10.69 -8.94
C PRO A 116 13.74 10.18 -9.56
N ALA A 117 14.46 11.05 -10.28
CA ALA A 117 15.76 10.76 -10.91
C ALA A 117 16.85 10.56 -9.85
N THR A 118 16.69 9.51 -9.07
CA THR A 118 17.61 9.05 -8.03
C THR A 118 18.49 7.96 -8.62
N LYS A 119 19.76 7.95 -8.23
CA LYS A 119 20.66 6.83 -8.49
C LYS A 119 20.53 5.82 -7.34
N PRO A 120 20.72 4.51 -7.59
CA PRO A 120 20.94 3.56 -6.51
C PRO A 120 22.05 4.07 -5.58
N CYS A 121 21.84 3.94 -4.27
CA CYS A 121 22.88 4.26 -3.30
C CYS A 121 24.01 3.24 -3.47
N THR A 122 25.26 3.69 -3.44
CA THR A 122 26.40 2.78 -3.39
C THR A 122 26.72 2.44 -1.93
N ASP A 123 27.28 1.26 -1.67
CA ASP A 123 27.65 0.84 -0.31
C ASP A 123 28.55 1.88 0.37
N SER A 124 29.49 2.47 -0.37
CA SER A 124 30.36 3.53 0.14
C SER A 124 29.61 4.78 0.64
N VAL A 125 28.50 5.13 -0.01
CA VAL A 125 27.64 6.25 0.41
C VAL A 125 26.81 5.84 1.62
N ALA A 126 26.23 4.64 1.61
CA ALA A 126 25.45 4.12 2.73
C ALA A 126 26.29 4.05 4.03
N ASP A 127 27.53 3.56 3.93
CA ASP A 127 28.47 3.50 5.05
C ASP A 127 28.86 4.89 5.54
N ARG A 128 29.12 5.82 4.61
CA ARG A 128 29.42 7.21 4.95
C ARG A 128 28.28 7.85 5.74
N VAL A 129 27.04 7.72 5.26
CA VAL A 129 25.88 8.27 5.97
C VAL A 129 25.68 7.59 7.32
N SER A 130 25.87 6.26 7.39
CA SER A 130 25.72 5.52 8.65
C SER A 130 26.73 6.00 9.70
N ARG A 131 28.02 6.11 9.35
CA ARG A 131 29.06 6.65 10.23
C ARG A 131 28.76 8.09 10.67
N GLN A 132 28.33 8.94 9.74
CA GLN A 132 27.96 10.32 10.08
C GLN A 132 26.78 10.39 11.07
N LEU A 133 25.80 9.49 10.96
CA LEU A 133 24.67 9.45 11.90
C LEU A 133 25.05 8.80 13.24
N GLU A 134 25.98 7.85 13.24
CA GLU A 134 26.54 7.23 14.46
C GLU A 134 27.34 8.23 15.30
N GLU A 135 28.12 9.12 14.67
CA GLU A 135 28.85 10.21 15.34
C GLU A 135 27.93 11.17 16.13
N LEU A 136 26.63 11.20 15.79
CA LEU A 136 25.64 12.02 16.47
C LEU A 136 25.02 11.32 17.69
N ASP A 137 25.41 10.07 17.98
CA ASP A 137 24.98 9.28 19.14
C ASP A 137 23.45 9.29 19.36
N GLY A 138 22.70 9.12 18.27
CA GLY A 138 21.23 9.12 18.30
C GLY A 138 20.59 10.48 18.61
N ASN A 139 21.34 11.59 18.55
CA ASN A 139 20.81 12.93 18.74
C ASN A 139 20.04 13.41 17.49
N TRP A 140 18.73 13.21 17.51
CA TRP A 140 17.84 13.61 16.42
C TRP A 140 17.93 15.09 16.05
N ASP A 141 18.01 15.98 17.05
CA ASP A 141 17.96 17.43 16.83
C ASP A 141 19.22 17.94 16.13
N LEU A 142 20.37 17.28 16.32
CA LEU A 142 21.57 17.53 15.52
C LEU A 142 21.45 16.90 14.13
N ALA A 143 20.95 15.67 14.04
CA ALA A 143 20.87 14.94 12.78
C ALA A 143 19.91 15.61 11.78
N ILE A 144 18.79 16.17 12.24
CA ILE A 144 17.87 16.90 11.36
C ILE A 144 18.45 18.23 10.89
N LYS A 145 19.30 18.91 11.69
CA LYS A 145 20.01 20.14 11.27
C LYS A 145 21.00 19.89 10.14
N VAL A 146 21.64 18.72 10.13
CA VAL A 146 22.48 18.30 8.99
C VAL A 146 21.66 18.27 7.70
N LEU A 147 20.46 17.67 7.76
CA LEU A 147 19.57 17.67 6.60
C LEU A 147 19.03 19.06 6.28
N GLU A 148 18.72 19.90 7.28
CA GLU A 148 18.20 21.26 7.07
C GLU A 148 19.18 22.14 6.27
N GLN A 149 20.48 21.95 6.45
CA GLN A 149 21.52 22.63 5.65
C GLN A 149 21.54 22.18 4.18
N ILE A 150 21.04 20.98 3.88
CA ILE A 150 21.11 20.33 2.56
C ILE A 150 19.77 20.42 1.82
N ASP A 151 18.66 20.14 2.51
CA ASP A 151 17.30 20.04 2.00
C ASP A 151 16.30 20.58 3.06
N PRO A 152 16.22 21.91 3.25
CA PRO A 152 15.33 22.51 4.25
C PRO A 152 13.84 22.19 4.00
N VAL A 153 13.46 22.02 2.73
CA VAL A 153 12.09 21.64 2.34
C VAL A 153 11.75 20.23 2.82
N ARG A 154 12.72 19.30 2.78
CA ARG A 154 12.51 17.93 3.25
C ARG A 154 12.62 17.84 4.77
N ALA A 155 13.56 18.55 5.39
CA ALA A 155 13.75 18.55 6.84
C ALA A 155 12.47 18.92 7.60
N THR A 156 11.73 19.93 7.13
CA THR A 156 10.44 20.35 7.72
C THR A 156 9.31 19.32 7.59
N LYS A 157 9.43 18.35 6.69
CA LYS A 157 8.40 17.33 6.41
C LYS A 157 8.67 15.98 7.08
N ILE A 158 9.88 15.75 7.57
CA ILE A 158 10.24 14.49 8.23
C ILE A 158 9.75 14.53 9.68
N CYS A 159 9.01 13.50 10.09
CA CYS A 159 8.56 13.37 11.47
C CYS A 159 9.74 13.13 12.42
N ARG A 160 9.63 13.62 13.66
CA ARG A 160 10.65 13.40 14.70
C ARG A 160 11.00 11.91 14.82
N ASN A 161 12.30 11.61 14.91
CA ASN A 161 12.89 10.27 15.03
C ASN A 161 12.67 9.33 13.83
N ASP A 162 12.26 9.85 12.66
CA ASP A 162 12.23 9.07 11.42
C ASP A 162 13.63 8.98 10.79
N TRP A 163 14.50 8.19 11.44
CA TRP A 163 15.88 7.96 11.04
C TRP A 163 16.00 7.35 9.64
N TYR A 164 15.02 6.54 9.23
CA TYR A 164 14.98 5.96 7.90
C TYR A 164 14.87 7.04 6.82
N ARG A 165 13.88 7.95 6.93
CA ARG A 165 13.70 9.02 5.94
C ARG A 165 14.83 10.03 5.95
N LEU A 166 15.41 10.29 7.13
CA LEU A 166 16.58 11.15 7.28
C LEU A 166 17.80 10.55 6.56
N ARG A 167 18.16 9.31 6.90
CA ARG A 167 19.26 8.57 6.25
C ARG A 167 19.08 8.54 4.74
N ARG A 168 17.87 8.20 4.27
CA ARG A 168 17.59 8.13 2.83
C ARG A 168 17.75 9.48 2.12
N ALA A 169 17.37 10.59 2.76
CA ALA A 169 17.53 11.92 2.19
C ALA A 169 19.02 12.29 2.03
N LEU A 170 19.83 11.97 3.04
CA LEU A 170 21.28 12.17 3.00
C LEU A 170 21.95 11.28 1.95
N GLU A 171 21.61 10.00 1.88
CA GLU A 171 22.10 9.06 0.86
C GLU A 171 21.83 9.58 -0.56
N ILE A 172 20.63 10.11 -0.80
CA ILE A 172 20.26 10.67 -2.10
C ILE A 172 21.16 11.86 -2.42
N TYR A 173 21.30 12.82 -1.50
CA TYR A 173 22.14 13.99 -1.70
C TYR A 173 23.59 13.60 -2.00
N TYR A 174 24.18 12.71 -1.19
CA TYR A 174 25.57 12.28 -1.42
C TYR A 174 25.76 11.45 -2.68
N SER A 175 24.71 10.78 -3.17
CA SER A 175 24.76 10.01 -4.42
C SER A 175 24.57 10.87 -5.68
N THR A 176 23.79 11.95 -5.60
CA THR A 176 23.40 12.75 -6.78
C THR A 176 24.02 14.16 -6.80
N GLY A 177 24.54 14.63 -5.67
CA GLY A 177 24.96 16.02 -5.45
C GLY A 177 23.79 17.01 -5.34
N LYS A 178 22.54 16.52 -5.35
CA LYS A 178 21.33 17.35 -5.25
C LYS A 178 20.35 16.79 -4.24
N PRO A 179 19.69 17.64 -3.44
CA PRO A 179 18.69 17.18 -2.48
C PRO A 179 17.52 16.49 -3.20
N LEU A 180 16.75 15.65 -2.49
CA LEU A 180 15.60 14.96 -3.09
C LEU A 180 14.54 15.97 -3.58
N SER A 181 14.35 17.07 -2.85
CA SER A 181 13.53 18.19 -3.31
C SER A 181 14.03 18.79 -4.65
N GLU A 182 15.35 18.70 -4.88
CA GLU A 182 16.17 19.05 -6.05
C GLU A 182 16.10 18.12 -7.29
N LEU A 183 15.46 16.94 -7.24
CA LEU A 183 15.52 15.97 -8.36
C LEU A 183 14.28 15.97 -9.28
N PRO A 184 14.45 16.01 -10.62
CA PRO A 184 13.32 15.90 -11.56
C PRO A 184 12.68 14.51 -11.50
N LEU A 185 11.40 14.40 -11.89
CA LEU A 185 10.70 13.12 -12.05
C LEU A 185 10.92 12.60 -13.48
N GLN A 186 11.15 11.29 -13.63
CA GLN A 186 11.36 10.63 -14.91
C GLN A 186 10.11 10.62 -15.81
N GLY A 187 8.92 10.95 -15.29
CA GLY A 187 7.64 10.97 -16.00
C GLY A 187 7.14 12.39 -16.35
N GLY A 188 8.05 13.36 -16.45
CA GLY A 188 7.73 14.72 -16.93
C GLY A 188 7.02 15.65 -15.94
N ALA A 189 6.56 15.17 -14.78
CA ALA A 189 5.82 15.99 -13.82
C ALA A 189 6.73 16.93 -12.96
N PRO A 190 6.33 18.20 -12.69
CA PRO A 190 7.05 19.10 -11.79
C PRO A 190 7.04 18.67 -10.31
N LYS A 191 8.05 19.13 -9.55
CA LYS A 191 8.40 18.72 -8.15
C LYS A 191 7.44 19.14 -7.04
N ASN A 192 6.68 20.20 -7.25
CA ASN A 192 5.54 20.54 -6.43
C ASN A 192 4.32 20.12 -7.24
N ILE A 193 3.29 19.58 -6.61
CA ILE A 193 2.00 19.35 -7.29
C ILE A 193 1.12 20.58 -7.00
N PRO A 194 1.23 21.71 -7.74
CA PRO A 194 0.09 22.57 -7.96
C PRO A 194 -1.01 21.79 -8.67
N LEU A 195 -2.22 22.31 -8.57
CA LEU A 195 -3.43 21.86 -9.27
C LEU A 195 -3.32 21.94 -10.82
N ASP A 196 -2.14 22.27 -11.35
CA ASP A 196 -1.89 22.67 -12.73
C ASP A 196 -0.98 21.69 -13.48
N ILE A 197 -1.05 20.37 -13.18
CA ILE A 197 -0.61 19.39 -14.20
C ILE A 197 -1.63 19.47 -15.32
N THR A 198 -1.19 19.96 -16.48
CA THR A 198 -1.88 19.69 -17.73
C THR A 198 -1.72 18.21 -18.05
N PHE A 199 -2.84 17.48 -18.20
CA PHE A 199 -2.87 16.06 -18.58
C PHE A 199 -1.99 15.74 -19.82
N GLY A 200 -1.67 16.77 -20.62
CA GLY A 200 -0.74 16.72 -21.75
C GLY A 200 0.71 16.33 -21.45
N ASP A 201 1.19 16.38 -20.20
CA ASP A 201 2.59 16.10 -19.86
C ASP A 201 2.87 14.64 -19.41
N LEU A 202 1.82 13.85 -19.14
CA LEU A 202 1.95 12.48 -18.64
C LEU A 202 2.15 11.47 -19.77
N ASP A 203 2.90 10.38 -19.57
CA ASP A 203 3.21 9.41 -20.64
C ASP A 203 1.97 8.63 -21.16
N TYR A 204 0.91 8.54 -20.34
CA TYR A 204 -0.34 7.82 -20.65
C TYR A 204 -1.57 8.70 -20.42
N ASP A 205 -2.70 8.37 -21.06
CA ASP A 205 -4.02 8.91 -20.71
C ASP A 205 -4.57 8.16 -19.48
N PHE A 206 -4.14 8.58 -18.29
CA PHE A 206 -4.54 7.94 -17.05
C PHE A 206 -6.00 8.23 -16.68
N ARG A 207 -6.75 7.17 -16.40
CA ARG A 207 -8.10 7.19 -15.82
C ARG A 207 -8.01 6.73 -14.37
N CYS A 208 -7.89 7.69 -13.47
CA CYS A 208 -7.65 7.48 -12.04
C CYS A 208 -8.96 7.54 -11.23
N PHE A 209 -9.19 6.50 -10.43
CA PHE A 209 -10.37 6.32 -9.60
C PHE A 209 -9.98 5.89 -8.20
N PHE A 210 -10.62 6.46 -7.19
CA PHE A 210 -10.37 6.17 -5.79
C PHE A 210 -11.66 5.66 -5.15
N LEU A 211 -11.70 4.36 -4.85
CA LEU A 211 -12.84 3.73 -4.22
C LEU A 211 -12.93 4.12 -2.74
N VAL A 212 -14.13 4.45 -2.28
CA VAL A 212 -14.36 4.88 -0.90
C VAL A 212 -15.65 4.29 -0.35
N ALA A 213 -15.65 3.96 0.95
CA ALA A 213 -16.81 3.49 1.70
C ALA A 213 -16.96 4.32 2.99
N PRO A 214 -18.15 4.33 3.61
CA PRO A 214 -18.35 4.96 4.91
C PRO A 214 -17.36 4.44 5.96
N ARG A 215 -16.80 5.33 6.79
CA ARG A 215 -15.68 5.01 7.69
C ARG A 215 -15.97 3.88 8.68
N LYS A 216 -17.18 3.87 9.25
CA LYS A 216 -17.61 2.88 10.22
C LYS A 216 -17.74 1.49 9.58
N GLU A 217 -18.31 1.43 8.38
CA GLU A 217 -18.45 0.19 7.62
C GLU A 217 -17.08 -0.33 7.18
N LEU A 218 -16.22 0.55 6.65
CA LEU A 218 -14.85 0.20 6.25
C LEU A 218 -14.05 -0.39 7.41
N ASN A 219 -14.10 0.23 8.59
CA ASN A 219 -13.41 -0.31 9.77
C ASN A 219 -13.98 -1.68 10.17
N ARG A 220 -15.32 -1.86 10.13
CA ARG A 220 -15.93 -3.16 10.42
C ARG A 220 -15.47 -4.24 9.44
N LEU A 221 -15.37 -3.93 8.15
CA LEU A 221 -14.86 -4.85 7.14
C LEU A 221 -13.39 -5.20 7.38
N ILE A 222 -12.58 -4.21 7.77
CA ILE A 222 -11.16 -4.44 8.12
C ILE A 222 -11.05 -5.37 9.32
N ASP A 223 -11.86 -5.16 10.36
CA ASP A 223 -11.82 -5.91 11.61
C ASP A 223 -12.19 -7.38 11.38
N ARG A 224 -13.31 -7.61 10.69
CA ARG A 224 -13.76 -8.94 10.26
C ARG A 224 -12.72 -9.65 9.41
N ARG A 225 -12.06 -8.92 8.50
CA ARG A 225 -11.02 -9.50 7.66
C ARG A 225 -9.81 -9.96 8.48
N CYS A 226 -9.41 -9.21 9.51
CA CYS A 226 -8.33 -9.63 10.40
C CYS A 226 -8.71 -10.92 11.15
N GLU A 227 -9.96 -11.00 11.63
CA GLU A 227 -10.49 -12.20 12.29
C GLU A 227 -10.52 -13.40 11.35
N ARG A 228 -11.05 -13.24 10.13
CA ARG A 228 -11.07 -14.28 9.10
C ARG A 228 -9.68 -14.77 8.71
N MET A 229 -8.73 -13.84 8.53
CA MET A 229 -7.34 -14.19 8.20
C MET A 229 -6.72 -15.14 9.23
N ILE A 230 -7.06 -14.96 10.50
CA ILE A 230 -6.56 -15.78 11.60
C ILE A 230 -7.34 -17.09 11.71
N ALA A 231 -8.67 -17.00 11.75
CA ALA A 231 -9.54 -18.11 12.12
C ALA A 231 -9.81 -19.09 10.98
N GLU A 232 -9.78 -18.62 9.73
CA GLU A 232 -10.20 -19.40 8.55
C GLU A 232 -9.07 -19.52 7.53
N ASP A 233 -8.41 -18.41 7.20
CA ASP A 233 -7.46 -18.37 6.09
C ASP A 233 -6.06 -18.92 6.47
N GLY A 234 -5.77 -19.07 7.77
CA GLY A 234 -4.55 -19.72 8.26
C GLY A 234 -3.31 -18.82 8.41
N LEU A 235 -3.48 -17.54 8.72
CA LEU A 235 -2.37 -16.57 8.86
C LEU A 235 -1.28 -17.01 9.87
N LEU A 236 -1.68 -17.58 11.01
CA LEU A 236 -0.73 -18.02 12.02
C LEU A 236 0.20 -19.12 11.50
N LYS A 237 -0.38 -20.06 10.75
CA LYS A 237 0.34 -21.17 10.12
C LYS A 237 1.28 -20.66 9.03
N GLU A 238 0.81 -19.79 8.13
CA GLU A 238 1.63 -19.17 7.08
C GLU A 238 2.88 -18.49 7.68
N VAL A 239 2.69 -17.64 8.69
CA VAL A 239 3.79 -16.93 9.34
C VAL A 239 4.73 -17.90 10.07
N PHE A 240 4.18 -18.89 10.77
CA PHE A 240 4.98 -19.91 11.45
C PHE A 240 5.87 -20.68 10.47
N GLU A 241 5.33 -21.16 9.35
CA GLU A 241 6.10 -21.93 8.35
C GLU A 241 7.21 -21.09 7.72
N LEU A 242 6.92 -19.84 7.38
CA LEU A 242 7.90 -18.90 6.83
C LEU A 242 9.04 -18.60 7.81
N LEU A 243 8.73 -18.44 9.10
CA LEU A 243 9.75 -18.31 10.15
C LEU A 243 10.53 -19.61 10.32
N TYR A 244 9.83 -20.74 10.44
CA TYR A 244 10.39 -22.07 10.64
C TYR A 244 11.44 -22.43 9.60
N ASN A 245 11.17 -22.08 8.34
CA ASN A 245 12.05 -22.35 7.20
C ASN A 245 13.15 -21.27 7.00
N GLY A 246 13.21 -20.24 7.84
CA GLY A 246 14.18 -19.15 7.72
C GLY A 246 13.96 -18.24 6.50
N GLU A 247 12.76 -18.25 5.92
CA GLU A 247 12.42 -17.49 4.71
C GLU A 247 11.98 -16.06 5.06
N LEU A 248 11.39 -15.87 6.25
CA LEU A 248 10.92 -14.58 6.74
C LEU A 248 11.73 -14.13 7.95
N SER A 249 12.18 -12.88 7.92
CA SER A 249 12.82 -12.22 9.05
C SER A 249 11.96 -11.05 9.54
N LYS A 250 11.89 -10.83 10.85
CA LYS A 250 11.19 -9.69 11.46
C LYS A 250 11.70 -8.33 10.95
N ASP A 251 12.97 -8.28 10.53
CA ASP A 251 13.63 -7.04 10.12
C ASP A 251 13.50 -6.79 8.61
N SER A 252 13.08 -7.81 7.83
CA SER A 252 12.84 -7.70 6.39
C SER A 252 11.63 -6.80 6.07
N SER A 253 11.57 -6.29 4.84
CA SER A 253 10.38 -5.58 4.36
C SER A 253 9.10 -6.43 4.41
N ALA A 254 9.20 -7.73 4.10
CA ALA A 254 8.09 -8.68 4.21
C ALA A 254 7.64 -8.86 5.68
N GLY A 255 8.57 -9.06 6.61
CA GLY A 255 8.25 -9.28 8.03
C GLY A 255 7.68 -8.04 8.73
N ARG A 256 8.01 -6.84 8.25
CA ARG A 256 7.44 -5.57 8.75
C ARG A 256 6.05 -5.26 8.21
N ALA A 257 5.53 -6.03 7.25
CA ALA A 257 4.20 -5.84 6.71
C ALA A 257 3.13 -6.04 7.79
N ILE A 258 2.01 -5.32 7.66
CA ILE A 258 0.86 -5.43 8.57
C ILE A 258 0.26 -6.83 8.44
N GLY A 259 -0.08 -7.47 9.56
CA GLY A 259 -0.41 -8.89 9.64
C GLY A 259 0.82 -9.66 10.09
N TYR A 260 1.84 -9.75 9.23
CA TYR A 260 3.08 -10.47 9.51
C TYR A 260 3.79 -9.96 10.77
N ARG A 261 4.04 -8.65 10.88
CA ARG A 261 4.75 -8.07 12.05
C ARG A 261 4.06 -8.46 13.36
N GLN A 262 2.74 -8.28 13.42
CA GLN A 262 1.96 -8.60 14.61
C GLN A 262 1.99 -10.09 14.94
N THR A 263 1.87 -10.95 13.93
CA THR A 263 1.90 -12.40 14.14
C THR A 263 3.29 -12.86 14.59
N ILE A 264 4.37 -12.31 14.03
CA ILE A 264 5.74 -12.60 14.46
C ILE A 264 5.92 -12.19 15.92
N GLU A 265 5.50 -10.98 16.31
CA GLU A 265 5.59 -10.48 17.69
C GLU A 265 4.80 -11.38 18.66
N TYR A 266 3.60 -11.79 18.28
CA TYR A 266 2.73 -12.67 19.06
C TYR A 266 3.31 -14.09 19.25
N LEU A 267 3.79 -14.72 18.18
CA LEU A 267 4.41 -16.05 18.25
C LEU A 267 5.77 -16.02 18.98
N SER A 268 6.41 -14.84 19.07
CA SER A 268 7.70 -14.65 19.75
C SER A 268 7.59 -14.38 21.26
N ILE A 269 6.38 -14.34 21.82
CA ILE A 269 6.17 -14.24 23.28
C ILE A 269 6.96 -15.34 23.99
N GLN A 270 7.66 -15.01 25.08
CA GLN A 270 8.52 -15.94 25.83
C GLN A 270 7.75 -16.78 26.86
N GLU A 271 6.60 -16.30 27.28
CA GLU A 271 5.66 -17.04 28.13
C GLU A 271 4.76 -17.94 27.29
N THR A 272 3.99 -18.80 27.94
CA THR A 272 2.93 -19.57 27.26
C THR A 272 1.85 -18.60 26.78
N ILE A 273 1.46 -18.73 25.51
CA ILE A 273 0.40 -17.90 24.92
C ILE A 273 -0.93 -18.12 25.65
N THR A 274 -1.63 -17.03 25.97
CA THR A 274 -2.92 -17.03 26.67
C THR A 274 -3.98 -16.34 25.82
N VAL A 275 -5.25 -16.42 26.23
CA VAL A 275 -6.35 -15.68 25.60
C VAL A 275 -6.08 -14.17 25.62
N ASP A 276 -5.55 -13.61 26.72
CA ASP A 276 -5.23 -12.18 26.80
C ASP A 276 -4.15 -11.77 25.79
N HIS A 277 -3.12 -12.61 25.61
CA HIS A 277 -2.11 -12.41 24.57
C HIS A 277 -2.74 -12.37 23.18
N PHE A 278 -3.65 -13.31 22.89
CA PHE A 278 -4.37 -13.36 21.62
C PHE A 278 -5.23 -12.10 21.40
N MET A 279 -6.00 -11.68 22.40
CA MET A 279 -6.85 -10.49 22.31
C MET A 279 -6.04 -9.21 22.15
N ASN A 280 -4.84 -9.13 22.73
CA ASN A 280 -3.90 -8.04 22.49
C ASN A 280 -3.37 -8.03 21.05
N TYR A 281 -2.94 -9.19 20.55
CA TYR A 281 -2.51 -9.38 19.18
C TYR A 281 -3.58 -8.97 18.17
N LEU A 282 -4.80 -9.48 18.32
CA LEU A 282 -5.93 -9.16 17.44
C LEU A 282 -6.22 -7.66 17.44
N ARG A 283 -6.24 -7.03 18.62
CA ARG A 283 -6.43 -5.57 18.73
C ARG A 283 -5.33 -4.78 18.02
N ASP A 284 -4.06 -5.17 18.16
CA ASP A 284 -2.97 -4.47 17.46
C ASP A 284 -3.06 -4.65 15.95
N PHE A 285 -3.35 -5.87 15.47
CA PHE A 285 -3.49 -6.13 14.04
C PHE A 285 -4.64 -5.32 13.42
N GLN A 286 -5.82 -5.32 14.05
CA GLN A 286 -6.94 -4.50 13.62
C GLN A 286 -6.61 -3.00 13.67
N ASN A 287 -5.96 -2.52 14.73
CA ASN A 287 -5.54 -1.12 14.85
C ASN A 287 -4.57 -0.71 13.74
N ALA A 288 -3.54 -1.50 13.48
CA ALA A 288 -2.57 -1.22 12.43
C ALA A 288 -3.23 -1.18 11.04
N SER A 289 -4.13 -2.12 10.75
CA SER A 289 -4.89 -2.17 9.50
C SER A 289 -5.79 -0.95 9.32
N ARG A 290 -6.53 -0.54 10.36
CA ARG A 290 -7.37 0.69 10.34
C ARG A 290 -6.53 1.95 10.18
N GLN A 291 -5.39 2.03 10.85
CA GLN A 291 -4.46 3.16 10.71
C GLN A 291 -3.89 3.24 9.29
N TYR A 292 -3.59 2.11 8.65
CA TYR A 292 -3.17 2.08 7.26
C TYR A 292 -4.25 2.57 6.30
N ALA A 293 -5.50 2.10 6.44
CA ALA A 293 -6.63 2.62 5.69
C ALA A 293 -6.82 4.14 5.87
N ARG A 294 -6.67 4.63 7.12
CA ARG A 294 -6.70 6.07 7.42
C ARG A 294 -5.61 6.84 6.69
N ARG A 295 -4.36 6.33 6.69
CA ARG A 295 -3.22 6.95 6.00
C ARG A 295 -3.44 6.99 4.48
N GLN A 296 -3.95 5.91 3.89
CA GLN A 296 -4.32 5.88 2.47
C GLN A 296 -5.34 6.97 2.15
N LEU A 297 -6.43 7.05 2.92
CA LEU A 297 -7.45 8.08 2.72
C LEU A 297 -6.93 9.50 2.93
N GLN A 298 -5.97 9.71 3.83
CA GLN A 298 -5.32 11.01 4.00
C GLN A 298 -4.43 11.36 2.81
N TRP A 299 -3.66 10.40 2.29
CA TRP A 299 -2.78 10.59 1.13
C TRP A 299 -3.56 11.08 -0.09
N TYR A 300 -4.65 10.39 -0.43
CA TYR A 300 -5.44 10.67 -1.64
C TYR A 300 -6.22 12.00 -1.60
N ARG A 301 -6.21 12.72 -0.47
CA ARG A 301 -6.73 14.10 -0.44
C ARG A 301 -5.91 15.05 -1.30
N GLY A 302 -4.59 14.81 -1.35
CA GLY A 302 -3.67 15.61 -2.17
C GLY A 302 -3.56 15.12 -3.61
N GLU A 303 -4.24 14.03 -3.98
CA GLU A 303 -4.19 13.47 -5.33
C GLU A 303 -5.38 14.01 -6.14
N SER A 304 -5.09 15.00 -7.00
CA SER A 304 -6.08 15.73 -7.80
C SER A 304 -6.62 14.92 -8.97
N LEU A 305 -5.83 13.99 -9.53
CA LEU A 305 -6.22 13.21 -10.70
C LEU A 305 -7.30 12.16 -10.44
N PHE A 306 -7.66 11.89 -9.19
CA PHE A 306 -8.55 10.78 -8.82
C PHE A 306 -10.00 11.22 -8.66
N HIS A 307 -10.92 10.56 -9.36
CA HIS A 307 -12.35 10.60 -9.04
C HIS A 307 -12.66 9.73 -7.84
N TRP A 308 -13.31 10.27 -6.81
CA TRP A 308 -13.73 9.50 -5.64
C TRP A 308 -15.08 8.83 -5.89
N ILE A 309 -15.09 7.50 -5.88
CA ILE A 309 -16.27 6.69 -6.19
C ILE A 309 -16.75 5.95 -4.93
N PRO A 310 -18.00 6.17 -4.49
CA PRO A 310 -18.57 5.40 -3.39
C PRO A 310 -18.85 3.96 -3.82
N VAL A 311 -18.39 2.97 -3.05
CA VAL A 311 -18.74 1.54 -3.24
C VAL A 311 -19.90 1.08 -2.34
N ALA A 312 -20.34 1.97 -1.46
CA ALA A 312 -21.45 1.78 -0.53
C ALA A 312 -22.14 3.13 -0.32
N THR A 313 -23.40 3.09 0.12
CA THR A 313 -24.23 4.30 0.30
C THR A 313 -23.67 5.18 1.41
N PHE A 314 -23.39 6.44 1.08
CA PHE A 314 -23.06 7.45 2.08
C PHE A 314 -24.34 8.08 2.64
N PRO A 315 -24.50 8.18 3.97
CA PRO A 315 -25.58 8.97 4.55
C PRO A 315 -25.57 10.40 3.98
N ASN A 316 -26.73 10.89 3.56
CA ASN A 316 -26.93 12.24 3.03
C ASN A 316 -26.26 12.54 1.66
N VAL A 317 -25.81 11.53 0.92
CA VAL A 317 -25.39 11.69 -0.47
C VAL A 317 -26.33 10.94 -1.40
N ILE A 318 -27.11 11.68 -2.20
CA ILE A 318 -28.02 11.12 -3.21
C ILE A 318 -27.18 10.75 -4.44
N SER A 319 -26.45 9.65 -4.36
CA SER A 319 -25.77 9.08 -5.52
C SER A 319 -25.64 7.57 -5.32
N HIS A 320 -26.57 6.83 -5.93
CA HIS A 320 -26.36 5.41 -6.22
C HIS A 320 -25.72 5.34 -7.59
N VAL A 321 -24.39 5.30 -7.60
CA VAL A 321 -23.60 5.12 -8.80
C VAL A 321 -22.97 3.75 -8.70
N ASP A 322 -23.30 2.86 -9.64
CA ASP A 322 -22.55 1.61 -9.79
C ASP A 322 -21.09 1.96 -10.14
N PRO A 323 -20.11 1.60 -9.29
CA PRO A 323 -18.71 1.93 -9.53
C PRO A 323 -18.20 1.48 -10.89
N ILE A 324 -18.69 0.35 -11.40
CA ILE A 324 -18.24 -0.22 -12.66
C ILE A 324 -18.74 0.62 -13.83
N GLN A 325 -20.04 0.93 -13.86
CA GLN A 325 -20.62 1.78 -14.91
C GLN A 325 -19.98 3.17 -14.91
N TYR A 326 -19.68 3.73 -13.74
CA TYR A 326 -18.98 5.01 -13.64
C TYR A 326 -17.57 4.97 -14.22
N ILE A 327 -16.80 3.91 -13.90
CA ILE A 327 -15.46 3.73 -14.44
C ILE A 327 -15.51 3.54 -15.96
N LEU A 328 -16.43 2.72 -16.47
CA LEU A 328 -16.60 2.50 -17.91
C LEU A 328 -16.98 3.79 -18.65
N HIS A 329 -17.90 4.59 -18.08
CA HIS A 329 -18.29 5.88 -18.64
C HIS A 329 -17.09 6.82 -18.80
N TRP A 330 -16.31 7.03 -17.73
CA TRP A 330 -15.15 7.92 -17.77
C TRP A 330 -13.94 7.33 -18.49
N TYR A 331 -13.85 6.01 -18.60
CA TYR A 331 -12.88 5.34 -19.45
C TYR A 331 -13.16 5.61 -20.94
N ALA A 332 -14.43 5.55 -21.35
CA ALA A 332 -14.85 5.81 -22.73
C ALA A 332 -14.74 7.29 -23.13
N ALA A 333 -14.90 8.21 -22.18
CA ALA A 333 -14.84 9.65 -22.41
C ALA A 333 -13.55 10.12 -23.13
N SER A 334 -13.64 11.23 -23.84
CA SER A 334 -12.46 11.88 -24.43
C SER A 334 -11.52 12.40 -23.32
N PRO A 335 -10.21 12.56 -23.59
CA PRO A 335 -9.27 13.12 -22.61
C PRO A 335 -9.72 14.48 -22.05
N LYS A 336 -10.31 15.32 -22.90
CA LYS A 336 -10.79 16.66 -22.53
C LYS A 336 -11.98 16.59 -21.57
N GLU A 337 -12.97 15.74 -21.84
CA GLU A 337 -14.14 15.58 -20.96
C GLU A 337 -13.75 15.03 -19.59
N TYR A 338 -12.81 14.09 -19.55
CA TYR A 338 -12.30 13.53 -18.30
C TYR A 338 -11.50 14.56 -17.49
N GLU A 339 -10.65 15.35 -18.15
CA GLU A 339 -9.92 16.44 -17.48
C GLU A 339 -10.87 17.50 -16.93
N GLU A 340 -11.90 17.88 -17.68
CA GLU A 340 -12.93 18.82 -17.22
C GLU A 340 -13.70 18.29 -16.01
N SER A 341 -14.00 16.99 -15.95
CA SER A 341 -14.71 16.40 -14.82
C SER A 341 -13.86 16.39 -13.54
N ILE A 342 -12.55 16.18 -13.66
CA ILE A 342 -11.60 16.33 -12.54
C ILE A 342 -11.52 17.79 -12.09
N ARG A 343 -11.37 18.75 -13.02
CA ARG A 343 -11.28 20.18 -12.70
C ARG A 343 -12.53 20.70 -11.99
N ARG A 344 -13.72 20.24 -12.42
CA ARG A 344 -15.00 20.59 -11.79
C ARG A 344 -15.23 19.94 -10.42
N ARG A 345 -14.39 18.98 -10.00
CA ARG A 345 -14.54 18.22 -8.75
C ARG A 345 -15.97 17.73 -8.54
N ILE A 346 -16.49 17.01 -9.54
CA ILE A 346 -17.85 16.46 -9.50
C ILE A 346 -18.06 15.45 -8.34
N ASP A 347 -16.97 14.99 -7.73
CA ASP A 347 -16.91 14.11 -6.57
C ASP A 347 -16.74 14.85 -5.22
N SER A 348 -16.82 16.19 -5.22
CA SER A 348 -16.60 17.04 -4.03
C SER A 348 -17.48 16.66 -2.84
N ALA A 349 -18.76 16.37 -3.06
CA ALA A 349 -19.69 15.93 -2.01
C ALA A 349 -19.24 14.62 -1.34
N ILE A 350 -18.73 13.65 -2.12
CA ILE A 350 -18.23 12.38 -1.59
C ILE A 350 -16.95 12.58 -0.78
N ARG A 351 -16.05 13.44 -1.27
CA ARG A 351 -14.82 13.81 -0.55
C ARG A 351 -15.14 14.44 0.81
N GLU A 352 -16.11 15.35 0.85
CA GLU A 352 -16.55 16.01 2.07
C GLU A 352 -17.24 15.05 3.04
N ALA A 353 -18.14 14.20 2.56
CA ALA A 353 -18.82 13.19 3.38
C ALA A 353 -17.81 12.22 4.03
N SER A 354 -16.85 11.70 3.24
CA SER A 354 -15.78 10.84 3.75
C SER A 354 -14.88 11.52 4.78
N TRP A 355 -14.72 12.85 4.67
CA TRP A 355 -13.94 13.65 5.60
C TRP A 355 -14.65 13.85 6.93
N ASN A 356 -15.92 14.25 6.90
CA ASN A 356 -16.71 14.51 8.09
C ASN A 356 -16.84 13.27 8.97
N GLN A 357 -17.11 12.11 8.38
CA GLN A 357 -17.12 10.83 9.11
C GLN A 357 -15.79 10.50 9.77
N GLY A 358 -14.66 10.96 9.20
CA GLY A 358 -13.34 10.76 9.79
C GLY A 358 -13.20 11.40 11.18
N LYS A 359 -13.95 12.49 11.46
CA LYS A 359 -13.95 13.18 12.75
C LYS A 359 -14.69 12.40 13.84
N GLU A 360 -15.68 11.60 13.45
CA GLU A 360 -16.52 10.79 14.34
C GLU A 360 -15.84 9.49 14.79
N MET A 361 -14.73 9.09 14.16
CA MET A 361 -14.07 7.80 14.42
C MET A 361 -13.37 7.70 15.77
N LYS A 362 -13.30 8.78 16.57
CA LYS A 362 -12.69 8.74 17.92
C LYS A 362 -13.40 7.78 18.88
N THR A 363 -14.69 7.50 18.65
CA THR A 363 -15.52 6.65 19.50
C THR A 363 -15.74 5.24 18.92
N TYR A 364 -15.05 4.89 17.82
CA TYR A 364 -15.19 3.57 17.21
C TYR A 364 -14.64 2.49 18.12
N THR A 365 -15.50 1.54 18.48
CA THR A 365 -15.13 0.35 19.26
C THR A 365 -15.30 -0.88 18.37
N SER A 366 -14.22 -1.67 18.22
CA SER A 366 -14.27 -2.95 17.52
C SER A 366 -15.15 -3.93 18.30
N ARG A 367 -15.90 -4.77 17.58
CA ARG A 367 -16.64 -5.90 18.17
C ARG A 367 -16.04 -7.15 17.58
N VAL A 368 -15.44 -7.98 18.44
CA VAL A 368 -14.92 -9.29 18.05
C VAL A 368 -16.11 -10.21 17.77
N GLU A 369 -16.13 -10.83 16.59
CA GLU A 369 -17.19 -11.74 16.17
C GLU A 369 -16.79 -13.22 16.35
N LEU A 370 -15.53 -13.51 16.69
CA LEU A 370 -15.04 -14.84 17.07
C LEU A 370 -15.76 -15.39 18.31
N SER A 371 -16.16 -16.66 18.27
CA SER A 371 -16.71 -17.38 19.41
C SER A 371 -15.61 -17.72 20.43
N GLN A 372 -16.02 -17.99 21.67
CA GLN A 372 -15.10 -18.43 22.73
C GLN A 372 -14.34 -19.71 22.33
N GLU A 373 -15.02 -20.67 21.69
CA GLU A 373 -14.43 -21.92 21.20
C GLU A 373 -13.39 -21.66 20.10
N GLN A 374 -13.66 -20.73 19.18
CA GLN A 374 -12.69 -20.32 18.15
C GLN A 374 -11.45 -19.71 18.79
N ILE A 375 -11.63 -18.82 19.77
CA ILE A 375 -10.52 -18.19 20.49
C ILE A 375 -9.65 -19.24 21.20
N GLU A 376 -10.26 -20.19 21.90
CA GLU A 376 -9.54 -21.25 22.59
C GLU A 376 -8.77 -22.16 21.62
N SER A 377 -9.39 -22.52 20.49
CA SER A 377 -8.74 -23.29 19.43
C SER A 377 -7.52 -22.56 18.86
N ILE A 378 -7.66 -21.27 18.54
CA ILE A 378 -6.55 -20.44 18.02
C ILE A 378 -5.41 -20.35 19.03
N VAL A 379 -5.71 -20.21 20.32
CA VAL A 379 -4.70 -20.16 21.38
C VAL A 379 -3.95 -21.49 21.48
N GLN A 380 -4.65 -22.63 21.42
CA GLN A 380 -4.02 -23.96 21.42
C GLN A 380 -3.11 -24.17 20.20
N GLU A 381 -3.57 -23.76 19.02
CA GLU A 381 -2.76 -23.80 17.79
C GLU A 381 -1.51 -22.92 17.91
N SER A 382 -1.67 -21.71 18.46
CA SER A 382 -0.56 -20.77 18.69
C SER A 382 0.50 -21.35 19.64
N GLN A 383 0.06 -22.03 20.71
CA GLN A 383 0.96 -22.73 21.65
C GLN A 383 1.72 -23.87 20.97
N TYR A 384 1.07 -24.61 20.05
CA TYR A 384 1.72 -25.64 19.26
C TYR A 384 2.83 -25.06 18.37
N PHE A 385 2.55 -23.99 17.62
CA PHE A 385 3.56 -23.32 16.79
C PHE A 385 4.71 -22.74 17.62
N GLN A 386 4.39 -22.10 18.75
CA GLN A 386 5.40 -21.56 19.67
C GLN A 386 6.35 -22.65 20.19
N SER A 387 5.81 -23.80 20.61
CA SER A 387 6.58 -24.95 21.10
C SER A 387 7.55 -25.48 20.03
N LYS A 388 7.06 -25.64 18.80
CA LYS A 388 7.85 -26.11 17.65
C LYS A 388 8.97 -25.13 17.30
N TRP A 389 8.66 -23.83 17.23
CA TRP A 389 9.64 -22.79 16.92
C TRP A 389 10.76 -22.72 17.96
N ARG A 390 10.43 -22.79 19.26
CA ARG A 390 11.42 -22.82 20.34
C ARG A 390 12.30 -24.07 20.33
N LYS A 391 11.78 -25.20 19.86
CA LYS A 391 12.59 -26.41 19.70
C LYS A 391 13.63 -26.20 18.60
N CYS A 392 13.22 -25.68 17.45
CA CYS A 392 14.11 -25.37 16.32
C CYS A 392 15.23 -24.39 16.74
N LEU A 393 14.90 -23.29 17.41
CA LEU A 393 15.89 -22.31 17.88
C LEU A 393 16.91 -22.86 18.90
N ARG A 394 16.56 -23.93 19.62
CA ARG A 394 17.48 -24.61 20.55
C ARG A 394 18.40 -25.59 19.83
N GLU A 395 17.96 -26.20 18.73
CA GLU A 395 18.74 -27.15 17.93
C GLU A 395 19.74 -26.44 17.00
N GLN A 396 19.55 -25.15 16.73
CA GLN A 396 20.46 -24.31 15.94
C GLN A 396 21.55 -23.59 16.76
N LYS A 397 21.46 -23.62 18.10
CA LYS A 397 22.48 -23.08 19.03
C LYS A 397 23.36 -24.20 19.55
#